data_AF-A0A3A4STG5-F1
#
_entry.id   AF-A0A3A4STG5-F1
#
_cell.length_a   1.000
_cell.length_b   1.000
_cell.length_c   1.000
_cell.angle_alpha   90.00
_cell.angle_beta   90.00
_cell.angle_gamma   90.00
#
_symmetry.space_group_name_H-M   'P 1'
#
loop_
_entity.id
_entity.type
_entity.pdbx_description
1 polymer ?
#
loop_
_entity_poly.entity_id
_entity_poly.type
_entity_poly.pdbx_seq_one_letter_code
_entity_poly.pdbx_strand_id
1 'polypeptide(L)' 'MEGYRLAILQPHKKPQGFVFVPETQALSRHVLTDDLAQKALAHVLWGTMAYQEQLHRLPGKDE' A
#
# COMPACT_ATOMS: atom_id res chain seq x y z
N MET A 1 -0.82 2.12 -5.12
CA MET A 1 -0.64 3.05 -6.25
C MET A 1 -1.96 3.10 -7.00
N GLU A 2 -2.42 4.28 -7.38
CA GLU A 2 -3.59 4.46 -8.24
C GLU A 2 -3.19 5.37 -9.40
N GLY A 3 -3.15 4.84 -10.62
CA GLY A 3 -2.50 5.53 -11.74
C GLY A 3 -1.06 5.90 -11.36
N TYR A 4 -0.66 7.16 -11.56
CA TYR A 4 0.66 7.65 -11.13
C TYR A 4 0.71 8.19 -9.68
N ARG A 5 -0.39 8.11 -8.92
CA ARG A 5 -0.44 8.58 -7.54
C ARG A 5 0.04 7.50 -6.58
N LEU A 6 0.93 7.90 -5.70
CA LEU A 6 1.62 7.05 -4.75
C LEU A 6 1.35 7.54 -3.33
N ALA A 7 1.06 6.58 -2.45
CA ALA A 7 1.10 6.78 -1.01
C ALA A 7 2.30 6.00 -0.48
N ILE A 8 3.21 6.69 0.21
CA ILE A 8 4.36 6.08 0.86
C ILE A 8 4.10 6.06 2.36
N LEU A 9 4.06 4.84 2.92
CA LEU A 9 3.89 4.58 4.34
C LEU A 9 5.25 4.25 4.96
N GLN A 10 5.57 4.89 6.09
CA GLN A 10 6.80 4.66 6.83
C GLN A 10 6.46 4.53 8.31
N PRO A 11 7.01 3.56 9.07
CA PRO A 11 6.55 3.22 10.43
C PRO A 11 6.49 4.40 11.40
N HIS A 12 7.40 5.35 11.28
CA HIS A 12 7.54 6.47 12.21
C HIS A 12 7.24 7.84 11.57
N LYS A 13 6.64 7.86 10.38
CA LYS A 13 6.29 9.10 9.69
C LYS A 13 4.84 9.05 9.23
N LYS A 14 4.22 10.22 9.18
CA LYS A 14 2.90 10.36 8.58
C LYS A 14 2.94 9.88 7.12
N PRO A 15 1.86 9.24 6.62
CA PRO A 15 1.72 8.92 5.21
C PRO A 15 2.01 10.13 4.31
N GLN A 16 2.77 9.91 3.24
CA GLN A 16 3.14 10.97 2.30
C GLN A 16 2.67 10.64 0.89
N GLY A 17 2.18 11.67 0.20
CA GLY A 17 1.70 11.58 -1.18
C GLY A 17 2.76 11.98 -2.19
N PHE A 18 2.83 11.23 -3.28
CA PHE A 18 3.69 11.52 -4.42
C PHE A 18 2.97 11.25 -5.74
N VAL A 19 3.44 11.88 -6.80
CA VAL A 19 3.13 11.53 -8.18
C VAL A 19 4.40 11.07 -8.86
N PHE A 20 4.32 9.91 -9.52
CA PHE A 20 5.37 9.43 -10.40
C PHE A 20 5.33 10.20 -11.71
N VAL A 21 6.47 10.76 -12.12
CA VAL A 21 6.65 11.48 -13.38
C VAL A 21 7.40 10.54 -14.34
N PRO A 22 6.72 9.84 -15.26
CA PRO A 22 7.33 8.78 -16.08
C PRO A 22 8.49 9.26 -16.94
N GLU A 23 8.43 10.50 -17.41
CA GLU A 23 9.41 11.12 -18.30
C GLU A 23 10.78 11.23 -17.64
N THR A 24 10.79 11.47 -16.33
CA THR A 24 12.02 11.66 -15.54
C THR A 24 12.27 10.52 -14.55
N GLN A 25 11.36 9.54 -14.50
CA GLN A 25 11.33 8.48 -13.49
C GLN A 25 11.41 9.01 -12.04
N ALA A 26 10.99 10.25 -11.83
CA ALA A 26 11.10 10.93 -10.55
C ALA A 26 9.79 10.89 -9.75
N LEU A 27 9.91 11.17 -8.46
CA LEU A 27 8.78 11.38 -7.57
C LEU A 27 8.64 12.86 -7.24
N SER A 28 7.47 13.42 -7.52
CA SER A 28 7.12 14.77 -7.09
C SER A 28 6.16 14.70 -5.91
N ARG A 29 6.34 15.56 -4.90
CA ARG A 29 5.43 15.63 -3.75
C ARG A 29 4.04 16.05 -4.21
N HIS A 30 3.03 15.39 -3.68
CA HIS A 30 1.63 15.68 -3.97
C HIS A 30 0.79 15.55 -2.69
N VAL A 31 -0.32 16.26 -2.63
CA VAL A 31 -1.27 16.12 -1.52
C VAL A 31 -1.81 14.69 -1.50
N LEU A 32 -1.66 14.00 -0.38
CA LEU A 32 -2.23 12.68 -0.19
C LEU A 32 -3.70 12.82 0.20
N THR A 33 -4.59 12.13 -0.51
CA THR A 33 -6.01 12.04 -0.11
C THR A 33 -6.19 10.97 0.96
N ASP A 34 -7.14 11.18 1.86
CA ASP A 34 -7.43 10.23 2.94
C ASP A 34 -7.86 8.86 2.40
N ASP A 35 -8.64 8.84 1.31
CA ASP A 35 -9.04 7.59 0.63
C ASP A 35 -7.83 6.79 0.13
N LEU A 36 -6.88 7.44 -0.54
CA LEU A 36 -5.68 6.76 -1.04
C LEU A 36 -4.76 6.32 0.10
N ALA A 37 -4.67 7.11 1.17
CA ALA A 37 -3.93 6.74 2.38
C ALA A 37 -4.53 5.48 3.03
N GLN A 38 -5.85 5.44 3.18
CA GLN A 38 -6.57 4.34 3.80
C GLN A 38 -6.45 3.05 2.98
N LYS A 39 -6.62 3.13 1.66
CA LYS A 39 -6.42 1.98 0.75
C LYS A 39 -5.00 1.45 0.83
N ALA A 40 -4.00 2.33 0.77
CA ALA A 40 -2.60 1.93 0.86
C ALA A 40 -2.30 1.22 2.20
N LEU A 41 -2.85 1.73 3.31
CA LEU A 41 -2.69 1.12 4.62
C LEU A 41 -3.34 -0.27 4.67
N ALA A 42 -4.57 -0.40 4.17
CA ALA A 42 -5.28 -1.67 4.11
C ALA A 42 -4.48 -2.73 3.33
N HIS A 43 -3.93 -2.37 2.17
CA HIS A 43 -3.11 -3.28 1.38
C HIS A 43 -1.84 -3.73 2.10
N VAL A 44 -1.16 -2.83 2.83
CA VAL A 44 0.05 -3.19 3.59
C VAL A 44 -0.29 -4.12 4.76
N LEU A 45 -1.37 -3.84 5.49
CA LEU A 45 -1.78 -4.66 6.64
C LEU A 45 -2.35 -6.02 6.23
N TRP A 46 -2.98 -6.11 5.06
CA TRP A 46 -3.59 -7.34 4.57
C TRP A 46 -2.60 -8.51 4.55
N GLY A 47 -1.35 -8.28 4.11
CA GLY A 47 -0.35 -9.35 4.03
C GLY A 47 -0.05 -10.00 5.39
N THR A 48 0.12 -9.17 6.44
CA THR A 48 0.33 -9.65 7.81
C THR A 48 -0.89 -10.40 8.33
N MET A 49 -2.08 -9.82 8.16
CA MET A 49 -3.32 -10.43 8.62
C MET A 49 -3.60 -11.76 7.92
N ALA A 50 -3.45 -11.82 6.60
CA ALA A 50 -3.66 -13.04 5.82
C ALA A 50 -2.65 -14.16 6.16
N TYR A 51 -1.45 -13.79 6.62
CA TYR A 51 -0.50 -14.76 7.13
C TYR A 51 -0.90 -15.30 8.51
N GLN A 52 -1.18 -14.40 9.45
CA GLN A 52 -1.55 -14.73 10.84
C GLN A 52 -2.81 -15.60 10.90
N GLU A 53 -3.81 -15.26 10.10
CA GLU A 53 -5.09 -15.96 10.03
C GLU A 53 -5.09 -17.11 9.02
N GLN A 54 -3.93 -17.45 8.44
CA GLN A 54 -3.77 -18.50 7.43
C GLN A 54 -4.69 -18.37 6.19
N LEU A 55 -5.21 -17.17 5.91
CA LEU A 55 -6.12 -16.90 4.79
C LEU A 55 -5.48 -17.07 3.40
N HIS A 56 -4.15 -17.22 3.35
CA HIS A 56 -3.41 -17.55 2.13
C HIS A 56 -3.45 -19.05 1.79
N ARG A 57 -3.94 -19.91 2.70
CA ARG A 57 -4.06 -21.35 2.48
C ARG A 57 -5.39 -21.71 1.85
N LEU A 58 -5.39 -22.74 1.00
CA LEU A 58 -6.62 -23.35 0.51
C LEU A 58 -7.16 -24.30 1.60
N PRO A 59 -8.47 -24.28 1.88
CA PRO A 59 -9.06 -25.21 2.83
C PRO A 59 -8.87 -26.65 2.34
N GLY A 60 -8.36 -27.54 3.22
CA GLY A 60 -8.17 -28.96 2.92
C GLY A 60 -6.78 -29.37 2.41
N LYS A 61 -5.74 -28.56 2.63
CA LYS A 61 -4.34 -28.88 2.27
C LYS A 61 -3.44 -29.25 3.46
N ASP A 62 -4.06 -29.58 4.58
CA ASP A 62 -3.41 -30.18 5.74
C ASP A 62 -3.95 -31.63 5.87
N GLU A 63 -3.42 -32.55 5.05
CA GLU A 63 -3.40 -34.00 5.30
C GLU A 63 -1.95 -34.48 5.22
#